data_AF-A0A7S2VQR8-F1
#
_entry.id   AF-A0A7S2VQR8-F1
#
_cell.length_a   1.000
_cell.length_b   1.000
_cell.length_c   1.000
_cell.angle_alpha   90.00
_cell.angle_beta   90.00
_cell.angle_gamma   90.00
#
_symmetry.space_group_name_H-M   'P 1'
#
loop_
_entity.id
_entity.type
_entity.pdbx_description
1 polymer ?
#
loop_
_entity_poly.entity_id
_entity_poly.type
_entity_poly.pdbx_seq_one_letter_code
_entity_poly.pdbx_strand_id
1 'polypeptide(L)'
;GFRLAALPVAPRYGRMLLDAVAASEGSEEDIVGHACAIVAALSVGNLTSWESVAGGAETEVRDGESELVRAQREAHRRLLEAQAKEAPRWSLLRDDVEGLLWIMGGYSWAVHTSDESAEAFCQANRLNSRQISEAHSLMQQLASLLERRLALGAAGVRLELPLRLKPPSTAQSLKLRTCVTSGFIDHVAVSCPELGPHAYICADLGPERPVYIHTSSNVYRRRPRPAVLVFNEIISTTKACMRDCVGVDPVMLARRAGAGDCPMLQLGEFLPVPAPRYLKEQDSVMAFCSPAYQPLAYKLPTIEISVPSDVIFRYKVFAKALLEGQVVPGLPPTGARLLAQPSIVLHAPTNPRVQAVVGPLWATKVGSRAELLQRWAADRRFLLEGLLKWLP
;
A
#
# COMPACT_ATOMS: atom_id res chain seq x y z
N GLY A 1 -1.18 17.51 -6.73
CA GLY A 1 -0.88 18.22 -7.98
C GLY A 1 0.27 19.19 -7.81
N PHE A 2 0.00 20.42 -7.37
CA PHE A 2 0.99 21.50 -7.27
C PHE A 2 2.27 21.12 -6.49
N ARG A 3 2.12 20.54 -5.29
CA ARG A 3 3.28 20.09 -4.48
C ARG A 3 4.13 19.01 -5.16
N LEU A 4 3.54 18.14 -5.98
CA LEU A 4 4.27 17.09 -6.73
C LEU A 4 5.12 17.72 -7.84
N ALA A 5 4.56 18.68 -8.58
CA ALA A 5 5.25 19.35 -9.68
C ALA A 5 6.46 20.18 -9.23
N ALA A 6 6.55 20.53 -7.95
CA ALA A 6 7.68 21.25 -7.38
C ALA A 6 8.91 20.37 -7.11
N LEU A 7 8.77 19.04 -7.18
CA LEU A 7 9.85 18.10 -6.88
C LEU A 7 10.54 17.66 -8.19
N PRO A 8 11.88 17.68 -8.28
CA PRO A 8 12.63 17.35 -9.49
C PRO A 8 12.81 15.83 -9.65
N VAL A 9 11.73 15.06 -9.48
CA VAL A 9 11.72 13.59 -9.57
C VAL A 9 10.46 13.11 -10.27
N ALA A 10 10.44 11.85 -10.69
CA ALA A 10 9.25 11.25 -11.27
C ALA A 10 8.03 11.37 -10.31
N PRO A 11 6.80 11.55 -10.82
CA PRO A 11 5.61 11.73 -9.97
C PRO A 11 5.40 10.62 -8.93
N ARG A 12 5.77 9.37 -9.26
CA ARG A 12 5.77 8.21 -8.34
C ARG A 12 6.63 8.48 -7.11
N TYR A 13 7.84 8.98 -7.30
CA TYR A 13 8.78 9.29 -6.23
C TYR A 13 8.36 10.55 -5.47
N GLY A 14 7.83 11.54 -6.18
CA GLY A 14 7.23 12.71 -5.54
C GLY A 14 6.10 12.32 -4.59
N ARG A 15 5.25 11.34 -4.97
CA ARG A 15 4.21 10.81 -4.09
C ARG A 15 4.78 10.14 -2.85
N MET A 16 5.84 9.33 -3.00
CA MET A 16 6.53 8.71 -1.85
C MET A 16 7.05 9.75 -0.86
N LEU A 17 7.67 10.84 -1.34
CA LEU A 17 8.19 11.91 -0.48
C LEU A 17 7.07 12.66 0.24
N LEU A 18 5.98 12.99 -0.46
CA LEU A 18 4.85 13.69 0.16
C LEU A 18 4.12 12.81 1.18
N ASP A 19 3.94 11.53 0.89
CA ASP A 19 3.34 10.60 1.85
C ASP A 19 4.25 10.37 3.06
N ALA A 20 5.59 10.40 2.88
CA ALA A 20 6.54 10.35 3.98
C ALA A 20 6.45 11.59 4.87
N VAL A 21 6.35 12.79 4.29
CA VAL A 21 6.12 14.04 5.03
C VAL A 21 4.82 13.94 5.83
N ALA A 22 3.72 13.56 5.20
CA ALA A 22 2.43 13.41 5.87
C ALA A 22 2.45 12.36 7.00
N ALA A 23 3.20 11.26 6.83
CA ALA A 23 3.35 10.22 7.85
C ALA A 23 4.29 10.62 9.02
N SER A 24 5.05 11.69 8.84
CA SER A 24 5.97 12.26 9.83
C SER A 24 5.41 13.50 10.52
N GLU A 25 4.36 14.12 9.97
CA GLU A 25 3.63 15.22 10.61
C GLU A 25 3.11 14.82 11.99
N GLY A 26 3.57 15.52 13.03
CA GLY A 26 3.16 15.28 14.42
C GLY A 26 3.61 13.94 15.02
N SER A 27 4.50 13.20 14.36
CA SER A 27 5.04 11.93 14.86
C SER A 27 6.45 12.11 15.40
N GLU A 28 6.77 11.46 16.52
CA GLU A 28 8.14 11.39 17.05
C GLU A 28 9.10 10.61 16.13
N GLU A 29 8.56 9.72 15.29
CA GLU A 29 9.32 8.92 14.34
C GLU A 29 9.22 9.49 12.92
N ASP A 30 10.11 10.45 12.62
CA ASP A 30 10.29 10.99 11.27
C ASP A 30 10.94 9.95 10.33
N ILE A 31 10.48 9.92 9.08
CA ILE A 31 10.98 9.03 8.02
C ILE A 31 11.39 9.79 6.75
N VAL A 32 11.30 11.13 6.74
CA VAL A 32 11.54 11.94 5.54
C VAL A 32 12.98 11.78 5.04
N GLY A 33 13.97 11.76 5.95
CA GLY A 33 15.36 11.50 5.59
C GLY A 33 15.57 10.14 4.90
N HIS A 34 14.96 9.08 5.45
CA HIS A 34 15.01 7.74 4.84
C HIS A 34 14.29 7.69 3.50
N ALA A 35 13.17 8.40 3.36
CA ALA A 35 12.43 8.48 2.09
C ALA A 35 13.26 9.19 0.99
N CYS A 36 13.98 10.26 1.33
CA CYS A 36 14.94 10.91 0.41
C CYS A 36 16.00 9.93 -0.09
N ALA A 37 16.51 9.07 0.80
CA ALA A 37 17.52 8.08 0.47
C ALA A 37 17.01 7.03 -0.52
N ILE A 38 15.81 6.49 -0.25
CA ILE A 38 15.15 5.50 -1.10
C ILE A 38 14.85 6.10 -2.48
N VAL A 39 14.26 7.31 -2.52
CA VAL A 39 13.93 7.98 -3.77
C VAL A 39 15.18 8.31 -4.58
N ALA A 40 16.24 8.81 -3.95
CA ALA A 40 17.49 9.08 -4.64
C ALA A 40 18.11 7.80 -5.22
N ALA A 41 18.12 6.72 -4.44
CA ALA A 41 18.63 5.44 -4.86
C ALA A 41 17.85 4.84 -6.05
N LEU A 42 16.52 4.87 -6.00
CA LEU A 42 15.64 4.40 -7.07
C LEU A 42 15.68 5.30 -8.31
N SER A 43 15.96 6.58 -8.16
CA SER A 43 16.06 7.54 -9.28
C SER A 43 17.34 7.35 -10.07
N VAL A 44 18.45 7.07 -9.40
CA VAL A 44 19.76 6.84 -10.04
C VAL A 44 19.83 5.41 -10.61
N GLY A 45 19.38 4.41 -9.84
CA GLY A 45 19.39 3.01 -10.26
C GLY A 45 20.79 2.39 -10.33
N ASN A 46 20.85 1.08 -10.62
CA ASN A 46 22.09 0.34 -10.86
C ASN A 46 23.23 0.56 -9.83
N LEU A 47 22.86 0.71 -8.55
CA LEU A 47 23.80 0.98 -7.46
C LEU A 47 24.68 -0.22 -7.09
N THR A 48 24.24 -1.42 -7.45
CA THR A 48 24.90 -2.67 -7.10
C THR A 48 25.51 -3.29 -8.36
N SER A 49 26.74 -3.77 -8.26
CA SER A 49 27.38 -4.60 -9.30
C SER A 49 27.19 -6.10 -9.02
N TRP A 50 26.22 -6.42 -8.15
CA TRP A 50 25.89 -7.78 -7.76
C TRP A 50 24.89 -8.37 -8.75
N GLU A 51 25.40 -9.17 -9.67
CA GLU A 51 24.58 -10.06 -10.49
C GLU A 51 24.57 -11.45 -9.87
N SER A 52 23.43 -11.85 -9.32
CA SER A 52 23.23 -13.26 -8.94
C SER A 52 23.14 -14.06 -10.24
N VAL A 53 24.12 -14.93 -10.51
CA VAL A 53 24.18 -15.84 -11.68
C VAL A 53 23.08 -16.94 -11.61
N ALA A 54 22.00 -16.71 -10.87
CA ALA A 54 20.85 -17.60 -10.74
C ALA A 54 19.95 -17.63 -12.00
N GLY A 55 20.48 -17.22 -13.15
CA GLY A 55 19.85 -17.36 -14.47
C GLY A 55 19.99 -18.78 -15.07
N GLY A 56 20.31 -19.78 -14.25
CA GLY A 56 20.19 -21.19 -14.63
C GLY A 56 18.75 -21.63 -14.41
N ALA A 57 18.07 -22.04 -15.48
CA ALA A 57 16.71 -22.55 -15.46
C ALA A 57 16.47 -23.44 -14.23
N GLU A 58 15.50 -23.08 -13.38
CA GLU A 58 14.86 -24.03 -12.48
C GLU A 58 14.23 -25.10 -13.38
N THR A 59 15.03 -26.10 -13.71
CA THR A 59 14.65 -27.20 -14.57
C THR A 59 13.81 -28.08 -13.67
N GLU A 60 12.51 -28.19 -13.93
CA GLU A 60 11.60 -29.05 -13.18
C GLU A 60 12.21 -30.45 -13.04
N VAL A 61 12.03 -31.06 -11.85
CA VAL A 61 12.44 -32.44 -11.63
C VAL A 61 11.50 -33.32 -12.46
N ARG A 62 11.98 -33.85 -13.59
CA ARG A 62 11.26 -34.91 -14.31
C ARG A 62 11.74 -36.26 -13.80
N ASP A 63 10.80 -37.15 -13.51
CA ASP A 63 11.12 -38.51 -13.13
C ASP A 63 11.84 -39.21 -14.32
N GLY A 64 13.09 -39.66 -14.11
CA GLY A 64 13.96 -40.21 -15.15
C GLY A 64 15.16 -39.35 -15.60
N GLU A 65 15.63 -38.38 -14.81
CA GLU A 65 16.78 -37.54 -15.15
C GLU A 65 18.12 -38.28 -15.27
N SER A 66 18.90 -37.94 -16.31
CA SER A 66 20.28 -38.41 -16.50
C SER A 66 21.19 -37.97 -15.35
N GLU A 67 22.12 -38.83 -14.92
CA GLU A 67 23.10 -38.56 -13.87
C GLU A 67 23.89 -37.25 -14.11
N LEU A 68 24.13 -36.89 -15.37
CA LEU A 68 24.79 -35.64 -15.76
C LEU A 68 23.99 -34.39 -15.34
N VAL A 69 22.66 -34.42 -15.48
CA VAL A 69 21.77 -33.31 -15.10
C VAL A 69 21.73 -33.18 -13.58
N ARG A 70 21.73 -34.30 -12.86
CA ARG A 70 21.80 -34.32 -11.39
C ARG A 70 23.12 -33.75 -10.88
N ALA A 71 24.25 -34.18 -11.46
CA ALA A 71 25.57 -33.67 -11.12
C ALA A 71 25.71 -32.16 -11.41
N GLN A 72 25.19 -31.68 -12.54
CA GLN A 72 25.16 -30.25 -12.87
C GLN A 72 24.32 -29.44 -11.88
N ARG A 73 23.15 -29.95 -11.46
CA ARG A 73 22.33 -29.29 -10.42
C ARG A 73 23.00 -29.26 -9.06
N GLU A 74 23.67 -30.35 -8.66
CA GLU A 74 24.42 -30.41 -7.40
C GLU A 74 25.63 -29.47 -7.42
N ALA A 75 26.36 -29.38 -8.53
CA ALA A 75 27.44 -28.42 -8.71
C ALA A 75 26.91 -26.97 -8.70
N HIS A 76 25.79 -26.69 -9.38
CA HIS A 76 25.14 -25.38 -9.36
C HIS A 76 24.67 -25.00 -7.95
N ARG A 77 24.10 -25.94 -7.20
CA ARG A 77 23.70 -25.75 -5.80
C ARG A 77 24.89 -25.40 -4.90
N ARG A 78 26.01 -26.12 -5.04
CA ARG A 78 27.24 -25.83 -4.29
C ARG A 78 27.81 -24.45 -4.62
N LEU A 79 27.74 -24.03 -5.89
CA LEU A 79 28.14 -22.69 -6.31
C LEU A 79 27.24 -21.61 -5.68
N LEU A 80 25.92 -21.82 -5.69
CA LEU A 80 24.96 -20.92 -5.05
C LEU A 80 25.18 -20.83 -3.53
N GLU A 81 25.46 -21.95 -2.86
CA GLU A 81 25.77 -21.99 -1.42
C GLU A 81 27.08 -21.27 -1.09
N ALA A 82 28.12 -21.43 -1.92
CA ALA A 82 29.38 -20.69 -1.76
C ALA A 82 29.19 -19.19 -1.96
N GLN A 83 28.44 -18.78 -2.99
CA GLN A 83 28.13 -17.36 -3.24
C GLN A 83 27.21 -16.76 -2.18
N ALA A 84 26.30 -17.55 -1.59
CA ALA A 84 25.47 -17.10 -0.48
C ALA A 84 26.32 -16.79 0.77
N LYS A 85 27.43 -17.50 0.99
CA LYS A 85 28.38 -17.21 2.08
C LYS A 85 29.15 -15.91 1.87
N GLU A 86 29.36 -15.49 0.63
CA GLU A 86 30.02 -14.23 0.26
C GLU A 86 29.03 -13.09 -0.08
N ALA A 87 27.74 -13.31 0.12
CA ALA A 87 26.71 -12.35 -0.24
C ALA A 87 26.81 -11.11 0.66
N PRO A 88 26.83 -9.89 0.08
CA PRO A 88 26.80 -8.67 0.88
C PRO A 88 25.57 -8.62 1.79
N ARG A 89 25.70 -8.06 3.00
CA ARG A 89 24.63 -8.02 4.00
C ARG A 89 23.34 -7.39 3.47
N TRP A 90 23.45 -6.34 2.66
CA TRP A 90 22.30 -5.67 2.05
C TRP A 90 21.48 -6.59 1.13
N SER A 91 22.11 -7.60 0.53
CA SER A 91 21.45 -8.55 -0.38
C SER A 91 20.66 -9.65 0.32
N LEU A 92 20.78 -9.71 1.66
CA LEU A 92 20.10 -10.66 2.54
C LEU A 92 18.93 -10.00 3.29
N LEU A 93 18.71 -8.70 3.08
CA LEU A 93 17.59 -7.97 3.67
C LEU A 93 16.27 -8.36 3.03
N ARG A 94 15.15 -7.95 3.64
CA ARG A 94 13.81 -8.49 3.33
C ARG A 94 13.37 -8.19 1.90
N ASP A 95 13.70 -7.02 1.41
CA ASP A 95 13.31 -6.46 0.12
C ASP A 95 14.40 -5.51 -0.39
N ASP A 96 14.26 -5.09 -1.65
CA ASP A 96 15.27 -4.24 -2.29
C ASP A 96 15.37 -2.87 -1.62
N VAL A 97 14.25 -2.32 -1.14
CA VAL A 97 14.20 -1.02 -0.47
C VAL A 97 14.97 -1.02 0.84
N GLU A 98 14.85 -2.06 1.67
CA GLU A 98 15.70 -2.20 2.86
C GLU A 98 17.18 -2.32 2.48
N GLY A 99 17.48 -3.03 1.39
CA GLY A 99 18.81 -3.10 0.78
C GLY A 99 19.38 -1.72 0.44
N LEU A 100 18.62 -0.94 -0.33
CA LEU A 100 18.97 0.41 -0.74
C LEU A 100 19.16 1.35 0.46
N LEU A 101 18.28 1.28 1.45
CA LEU A 101 18.39 2.11 2.63
C LEU A 101 19.62 1.78 3.47
N TRP A 102 19.97 0.49 3.57
CA TRP A 102 21.21 0.05 4.21
C TRP A 102 22.44 0.57 3.48
N ILE A 103 22.47 0.48 2.14
CA ILE A 103 23.56 0.97 1.30
C ILE A 103 23.73 2.48 1.48
N MET A 104 22.65 3.24 1.33
CA MET A 104 22.67 4.69 1.43
C MET A 104 23.07 5.17 2.83
N GLY A 105 22.59 4.51 3.88
CA GLY A 105 23.00 4.77 5.24
C GLY A 105 24.49 4.49 5.47
N GLY A 106 24.96 3.30 5.11
CA GLY A 106 26.37 2.92 5.27
C GLY A 106 27.32 3.85 4.52
N TYR A 107 27.00 4.17 3.26
CA TYR A 107 27.79 5.09 2.46
C TYR A 107 27.82 6.51 3.03
N SER A 108 26.67 7.03 3.50
CA SER A 108 26.57 8.35 4.14
C SER A 108 27.50 8.46 5.35
N TRP A 109 27.66 7.40 6.15
CA TRP A 109 28.61 7.39 7.25
C TRP A 109 30.08 7.30 6.79
N ALA A 110 30.36 6.47 5.78
CA ALA A 110 31.71 6.28 5.25
C ALA A 110 32.28 7.54 4.61
N VAL A 111 31.49 8.24 3.77
CA VAL A 111 31.90 9.47 3.09
C VAL A 111 32.18 10.63 4.05
N HIS A 112 31.54 10.63 5.22
CA HIS A 112 31.84 11.62 6.26
C HIS A 112 33.15 11.35 7.00
N THR A 113 33.71 10.14 6.92
CA THR A 113 35.00 9.81 7.53
C THR A 113 36.14 10.18 6.58
N SER A 114 36.12 9.65 5.36
CA SER A 114 37.08 9.99 4.30
C SER A 114 36.63 9.42 2.95
N ASP A 115 37.15 9.97 1.85
CA ASP A 115 36.89 9.45 0.50
C ASP A 115 37.41 8.01 0.33
N GLU A 116 38.56 7.69 0.95
CA GLU A 116 39.11 6.33 0.98
C GLU A 116 38.18 5.33 1.68
N SER A 117 37.54 5.75 2.78
CA SER A 117 36.57 4.94 3.51
C SER A 117 35.31 4.68 2.67
N ALA A 118 34.84 5.68 1.93
CA ALA A 118 33.70 5.55 1.02
C ALA A 118 34.00 4.53 -0.11
N GLU A 119 35.18 4.62 -0.71
CA GLU A 119 35.60 3.70 -1.76
C GLU A 119 35.80 2.26 -1.22
N ALA A 120 36.42 2.12 -0.05
CA ALA A 120 36.56 0.83 0.62
C ALA A 120 35.19 0.21 0.96
N PHE A 121 34.21 1.02 1.40
CA PHE A 121 32.85 0.57 1.64
C PHE A 121 32.18 0.05 0.36
N CYS A 122 32.32 0.77 -0.76
CA CYS A 122 31.77 0.35 -2.05
C CYS A 122 32.39 -0.97 -2.54
N GLN A 123 33.71 -1.10 -2.43
CA GLN A 123 34.42 -2.32 -2.82
C GLN A 123 34.01 -3.53 -1.97
N ALA A 124 33.96 -3.36 -0.64
CA ALA A 124 33.59 -4.43 0.28
C ALA A 124 32.14 -4.94 0.07
N ASN A 125 31.25 -4.07 -0.39
CA ASN A 125 29.82 -4.39 -0.55
C ASN A 125 29.40 -4.64 -2.01
N ARG A 126 30.35 -4.71 -2.96
CA ARG A 126 30.12 -4.93 -4.40
C ARG A 126 29.15 -3.89 -4.99
N LEU A 127 29.51 -2.63 -4.80
CA LEU A 127 28.70 -1.48 -5.17
C LEU A 127 29.36 -0.64 -6.27
N ASN A 128 28.57 0.15 -7.00
CA ASN A 128 29.06 1.08 -7.99
C ASN A 128 29.31 2.46 -7.35
N SER A 129 30.58 2.79 -7.07
CA SER A 129 30.97 4.03 -6.39
C SER A 129 30.45 5.29 -7.08
N ARG A 130 30.45 5.32 -8.42
CA ARG A 130 29.95 6.47 -9.20
C ARG A 130 28.45 6.66 -8.97
N GLN A 131 27.65 5.60 -9.12
CA GLN A 131 26.20 5.69 -8.95
C GLN A 131 25.82 6.01 -7.51
N ILE A 132 26.53 5.47 -6.52
CA ILE A 132 26.24 5.75 -5.11
C ILE A 132 26.58 7.19 -4.74
N SER A 133 27.72 7.71 -5.20
CA SER A 133 28.07 9.12 -4.95
C SER A 133 27.04 10.08 -5.56
N GLU A 134 26.53 9.77 -6.76
CA GLU A 134 25.44 10.52 -7.39
C GLU A 134 24.12 10.41 -6.60
N ALA A 135 23.73 9.21 -6.19
CA ALA A 135 22.55 8.99 -5.35
C ALA A 135 22.66 9.70 -3.99
N HIS A 136 23.84 9.71 -3.38
CA HIS A 136 24.08 10.42 -2.13
C HIS A 136 23.95 11.94 -2.32
N SER A 137 24.50 12.49 -3.40
CA SER A 137 24.34 13.90 -3.75
C SER A 137 22.87 14.25 -3.95
N LEU A 138 22.13 13.44 -4.72
CA LEU A 138 20.69 13.62 -4.96
C LEU A 138 19.89 13.55 -3.65
N MET A 139 20.22 12.62 -2.76
CA MET A 139 19.59 12.51 -1.43
C MET A 139 19.73 13.81 -0.62
N GLN A 140 20.93 14.41 -0.57
CA GLN A 140 21.17 15.67 0.13
C GLN A 140 20.43 16.85 -0.51
N GLN A 141 20.37 16.88 -1.85
CA GLN A 141 19.63 17.90 -2.61
C GLN A 141 18.13 17.82 -2.36
N LEU A 142 17.55 16.61 -2.37
CA LEU A 142 16.14 16.38 -2.07
C LEU A 142 15.80 16.84 -0.66
N ALA A 143 16.60 16.47 0.33
CA ALA A 143 16.39 16.89 1.72
C ALA A 143 16.39 18.42 1.87
N SER A 144 17.39 19.08 1.26
CA SER A 144 17.50 20.55 1.23
C SER A 144 16.35 21.21 0.48
N LEU A 145 15.78 20.54 -0.53
CA LEU A 145 14.63 21.04 -1.28
C LEU A 145 13.35 20.90 -0.48
N LEU A 146 13.11 19.76 0.17
CA LEU A 146 11.92 19.54 1.00
C LEU A 146 11.87 20.52 2.17
N GLU A 147 12.99 20.72 2.86
CA GLU A 147 13.10 21.69 3.96
C GLU A 147 12.69 23.10 3.51
N ARG A 148 13.20 23.55 2.34
CA ARG A 148 12.93 24.88 1.80
C ARG A 148 11.54 25.06 1.19
N ARG A 149 11.00 24.04 0.51
CA ARG A 149 9.78 24.15 -0.30
C ARG A 149 8.51 23.71 0.41
N LEU A 150 8.61 22.80 1.36
CA LEU A 150 7.46 22.25 2.08
C LEU A 150 7.32 22.79 3.51
N ALA A 151 8.24 23.67 3.94
CA ALA A 151 8.24 24.26 5.28
C ALA A 151 8.10 23.19 6.38
N LEU A 152 8.95 22.16 6.33
CA LEU A 152 8.90 21.00 7.22
C LEU A 152 8.88 21.40 8.71
N GLY A 153 9.60 22.46 9.07
CA GLY A 153 9.57 23.01 10.43
C GLY A 153 8.19 23.47 10.91
N ALA A 154 7.32 23.96 10.02
CA ALA A 154 5.92 24.28 10.36
C ALA A 154 5.06 23.01 10.55
N ALA A 155 5.47 21.91 9.93
CA ALA A 155 4.85 20.59 10.01
C ALA A 155 5.35 19.77 11.23
N GLY A 156 6.23 20.36 12.06
CA GLY A 156 6.87 19.70 13.20
C GLY A 156 7.96 18.70 12.82
N VAL A 157 8.32 18.62 11.54
CA VAL A 157 9.36 17.73 11.03
C VAL A 157 10.69 18.47 11.04
N ARG A 158 11.74 17.86 11.60
CA ARG A 158 13.09 18.44 11.66
C ARG A 158 14.09 17.53 10.98
N LEU A 159 14.61 17.96 9.83
CA LEU A 159 15.73 17.29 9.16
C LEU A 159 17.06 17.89 9.61
N GLU A 160 17.94 17.06 10.16
CA GLU A 160 19.33 17.44 10.41
C GLU A 160 20.13 17.31 9.11
N LEU A 161 20.55 18.45 8.53
CA LEU A 161 21.37 18.51 7.31
C LEU A 161 22.85 18.74 7.67
N PRO A 162 23.82 18.08 6.99
CA PRO A 162 23.63 17.05 5.97
C PRO A 162 23.00 15.77 6.56
N LEU A 163 22.17 15.09 5.78
CA LEU A 163 21.51 13.88 6.22
C LEU A 163 22.53 12.80 6.56
N ARG A 164 22.45 12.30 7.80
CA ARG A 164 23.21 11.14 8.29
C ARG A 164 22.23 10.09 8.77
N LEU A 165 21.90 9.16 7.89
CA LEU A 165 20.85 8.20 8.16
C LEU A 165 21.30 7.22 9.24
N LYS A 166 20.46 7.09 10.27
CA LYS A 166 20.54 5.97 11.20
C LYS A 166 19.67 4.83 10.66
N PRO A 167 20.01 3.56 10.97
CA PRO A 167 19.13 2.45 10.67
C PRO A 167 17.70 2.73 11.19
N PRO A 168 16.66 2.54 10.37
CA PRO A 168 15.29 2.83 10.79
C PRO A 168 14.82 1.86 11.89
N SER A 169 13.94 2.35 12.77
CA SER A 169 13.17 1.50 13.68
C SER A 169 12.22 0.58 12.91
N THR A 170 11.68 -0.45 13.57
CA THR A 170 10.66 -1.33 12.99
C THR A 170 9.43 -0.53 12.53
N ALA A 171 9.01 0.46 13.32
CA ALA A 171 7.85 1.29 13.01
C ALA A 171 8.14 2.25 11.85
N GLN A 172 9.31 2.89 11.81
CA GLN A 172 9.78 3.68 10.66
C GLN A 172 9.81 2.84 9.37
N SER A 173 10.31 1.60 9.45
CA SER A 173 10.36 0.67 8.31
C SER A 173 8.97 0.32 7.77
N LEU A 174 7.97 0.15 8.64
CA LEU A 174 6.58 -0.10 8.24
C LEU A 174 5.95 1.13 7.57
N LYS A 175 6.20 2.34 8.09
CA LYS A 175 5.74 3.59 7.47
C LYS A 175 6.37 3.77 6.09
N LEU A 176 7.70 3.61 5.97
CA LEU A 176 8.43 3.70 4.72
C LEU A 176 7.89 2.74 3.65
N ARG A 177 7.63 1.48 4.04
CA ARG A 177 7.04 0.50 3.12
C ARG A 177 5.66 0.93 2.62
N THR A 178 4.87 1.58 3.47
CA THR A 178 3.55 2.11 3.09
C THR A 178 3.70 3.26 2.07
N CYS A 179 4.67 4.16 2.27
CA CYS A 179 5.00 5.23 1.33
C CYS A 179 5.56 4.70 0.00
N VAL A 180 6.42 3.68 0.01
CA VAL A 180 6.89 3.06 -1.25
C VAL A 180 5.74 2.40 -1.99
N THR A 181 4.88 1.66 -1.29
CA THR A 181 3.71 1.01 -1.89
C THR A 181 2.73 2.04 -2.48
N SER A 182 2.62 3.25 -1.91
CA SER A 182 1.80 4.31 -2.49
C SER A 182 2.40 4.89 -3.78
N GLY A 183 3.72 5.02 -3.83
CA GLY A 183 4.41 5.51 -5.04
C GLY A 183 4.36 4.52 -6.19
N PHE A 184 4.32 3.21 -5.92
CA PHE A 184 4.28 2.13 -6.92
C PHE A 184 2.92 1.43 -7.03
N ILE A 185 1.83 2.12 -6.69
CA ILE A 185 0.49 1.51 -6.76
C ILE A 185 0.04 1.19 -8.19
N ASP A 186 0.67 1.83 -9.18
CA ASP A 186 0.54 1.54 -10.61
C ASP A 186 1.34 0.31 -11.04
N HIS A 187 2.41 -0.02 -10.33
CA HIS A 187 3.30 -1.15 -10.61
C HIS A 187 3.09 -2.27 -9.60
N VAL A 188 1.87 -2.82 -9.56
CA VAL A 188 1.53 -3.99 -8.73
C VAL A 188 1.61 -5.26 -9.58
N ALA A 189 2.30 -6.27 -9.05
CA ALA A 189 2.35 -7.60 -9.63
C ALA A 189 1.73 -8.65 -8.70
N VAL A 190 0.98 -9.58 -9.30
CA VAL A 190 0.27 -10.65 -8.59
C VAL A 190 0.80 -12.00 -9.07
N SER A 191 1.08 -12.91 -8.14
CA SER A 191 1.52 -14.26 -8.43
C SER A 191 0.46 -15.02 -9.24
N CYS A 192 0.84 -15.54 -10.40
CA CYS A 192 -0.03 -16.30 -11.29
C CYS A 192 0.67 -17.61 -11.69
N PRO A 193 0.56 -18.67 -10.85
CA PRO A 193 1.22 -19.95 -11.13
C PRO A 193 0.66 -20.66 -12.36
N GLU A 194 -0.52 -20.26 -12.85
CA GLU A 194 -1.15 -20.81 -14.06
C GLU A 194 -0.36 -20.52 -15.34
N LEU A 195 0.36 -19.39 -15.40
CA LEU A 195 1.20 -19.02 -16.54
C LEU A 195 2.61 -19.63 -16.50
N GLY A 196 2.97 -20.28 -15.39
CA GLY A 196 4.26 -20.93 -15.22
C GLY A 196 4.82 -20.83 -13.80
N PRO A 197 5.90 -21.56 -13.52
CA PRO A 197 6.53 -21.54 -12.21
C PRO A 197 7.04 -20.13 -11.89
N HIS A 198 6.59 -19.61 -10.75
CA HIS A 198 6.98 -18.29 -10.25
C HIS A 198 6.66 -17.12 -11.17
N ALA A 199 5.69 -17.28 -12.07
CA ALA A 199 5.19 -16.21 -12.90
C ALA A 199 4.31 -15.25 -12.07
N TYR A 200 4.42 -13.97 -12.42
CA TYR A 200 3.55 -12.91 -11.97
C TYR A 200 2.86 -12.28 -13.18
N ILE A 201 1.76 -11.57 -12.94
CA ILE A 201 1.09 -10.70 -13.92
C ILE A 201 1.10 -9.25 -13.42
N CYS A 202 1.24 -8.30 -14.33
CA CYS A 202 1.16 -6.87 -14.05
C CYS A 202 0.37 -6.15 -15.15
N ALA A 203 -0.16 -4.98 -14.85
CA ALA A 203 -1.01 -4.23 -15.78
C ALA A 203 -0.25 -3.81 -17.06
N ASP A 204 1.04 -3.50 -16.94
CA ASP A 204 1.87 -3.00 -18.04
C ASP A 204 2.03 -4.00 -19.20
N LEU A 205 2.09 -5.30 -18.88
CA LEU A 205 2.28 -6.36 -19.87
C LEU A 205 0.97 -7.09 -20.23
N GLY A 206 -0.09 -6.87 -19.44
CA GLY A 206 -1.38 -7.55 -19.59
C GLY A 206 -1.42 -8.93 -18.92
N PRO A 207 -2.61 -9.56 -18.88
CA PRO A 207 -2.86 -10.77 -18.11
C PRO A 207 -2.26 -12.04 -18.72
N GLU A 208 -1.89 -12.03 -20.00
CA GLU A 208 -1.38 -13.22 -20.72
C GLU A 208 0.14 -13.32 -20.71
N ARG A 209 0.85 -12.23 -20.37
CA ARG A 209 2.31 -12.17 -20.44
C ARG A 209 2.91 -12.29 -19.03
N PRO A 210 3.61 -13.40 -18.73
CA PRO A 210 4.21 -13.57 -17.42
C PRO A 210 5.42 -12.63 -17.26
N VAL A 211 5.55 -12.09 -16.06
CA VAL A 211 6.72 -11.34 -15.60
C VAL A 211 7.33 -12.05 -14.40
N TYR A 212 8.66 -11.99 -14.28
CA TYR A 212 9.40 -12.70 -13.24
C TYR A 212 10.14 -11.72 -12.34
N ILE A 213 10.47 -12.12 -11.11
CA ILE A 213 11.35 -11.33 -10.24
C ILE A 213 12.78 -11.47 -10.76
N HIS A 214 13.48 -10.35 -10.97
CA HIS A 214 14.88 -10.40 -11.40
C HIS A 214 15.77 -11.06 -10.34
N THR A 215 16.78 -11.84 -10.75
CA THR A 215 17.64 -12.61 -9.84
C THR A 215 18.50 -11.74 -8.91
N SER A 216 18.71 -10.47 -9.29
CA SER A 216 19.40 -9.49 -8.44
C SER A 216 18.52 -8.95 -7.30
N SER A 217 17.20 -9.14 -7.36
CA SER A 217 16.29 -8.67 -6.32
C SER A 217 16.44 -9.52 -5.05
N ASN A 218 16.47 -8.86 -3.91
CA ASN A 218 16.42 -9.50 -2.58
C ASN A 218 15.18 -10.37 -2.43
N VAL A 219 14.04 -9.95 -3.02
CA VAL A 219 12.77 -10.69 -2.96
C VAL A 219 12.88 -12.03 -3.69
N TYR A 220 13.76 -12.16 -4.69
CA TYR A 220 13.96 -13.40 -5.45
C TYR A 220 14.33 -14.59 -4.55
N ARG A 221 15.13 -14.34 -3.50
CA ARG A 221 15.64 -15.36 -2.58
C ARG A 221 14.68 -15.68 -1.44
N ARG A 222 13.67 -14.83 -1.23
CA ARG A 222 12.74 -14.97 -0.11
C ARG A 222 11.79 -16.15 -0.34
N ARG A 223 11.56 -16.92 0.71
CA ARG A 223 10.58 -18.02 0.75
C ARG A 223 9.71 -17.88 2.00
N PRO A 224 8.37 -18.01 1.91
CA PRO A 224 7.58 -18.10 0.67
C PRO A 224 7.68 -16.81 -0.16
N ARG A 225 7.48 -16.92 -1.48
CA ARG A 225 7.45 -15.74 -2.36
C ARG A 225 6.16 -14.93 -2.10
N PRO A 226 6.20 -13.60 -2.14
CA PRO A 226 5.01 -12.78 -1.92
C PRO A 226 3.93 -13.05 -2.97
N ALA A 227 2.67 -13.19 -2.54
CA ALA A 227 1.54 -13.31 -3.46
C ALA A 227 1.31 -12.02 -4.26
N VAL A 228 1.59 -10.87 -3.63
CA VAL A 228 1.52 -9.54 -4.23
C VAL A 228 2.82 -8.80 -3.93
N LEU A 229 3.33 -8.08 -4.91
CA LEU A 229 4.49 -7.21 -4.75
C LEU A 229 4.32 -5.94 -5.59
N VAL A 230 5.09 -4.91 -5.25
CA VAL A 230 5.29 -3.73 -6.10
C VAL A 230 6.70 -3.73 -6.63
N PHE A 231 6.91 -3.10 -7.78
CA PHE A 231 8.21 -3.03 -8.44
C PHE A 231 8.46 -1.63 -9.02
N ASN A 232 9.72 -1.29 -9.25
CA ASN A 232 10.08 0.00 -9.82
C ASN A 232 10.02 -0.01 -11.35
N GLU A 233 10.69 -0.98 -11.96
CA GLU A 233 10.82 -1.09 -13.41
C GLU A 233 10.79 -2.55 -13.88
N ILE A 234 10.49 -2.73 -15.17
CA ILE A 234 10.58 -4.01 -15.87
C ILE A 234 11.72 -3.90 -16.88
N ILE A 235 12.69 -4.79 -16.77
CA ILE A 235 13.74 -4.96 -17.77
C ILE A 235 13.42 -6.19 -18.62
N SER A 236 13.52 -6.04 -19.94
CA SER A 236 13.38 -7.16 -20.87
C SER A 236 14.78 -7.62 -21.26
N THR A 237 15.17 -8.80 -20.76
CA THR A 237 16.38 -9.50 -21.23
C THR A 237 15.94 -10.65 -22.13
N THR A 238 16.02 -11.89 -21.64
CA THR A 238 15.43 -13.08 -22.27
C THR A 238 13.96 -13.27 -21.89
N LYS A 239 13.60 -12.79 -20.69
CA LYS A 239 12.24 -12.73 -20.14
C LYS A 239 12.01 -11.33 -19.56
N ALA A 240 10.76 -10.94 -19.42
CA ALA A 240 10.42 -9.72 -18.69
C ALA A 240 10.66 -9.94 -17.19
N CYS A 241 11.51 -9.10 -16.60
CA CYS A 241 11.94 -9.22 -15.21
C CYS A 241 11.73 -7.90 -14.46
N MET A 242 11.09 -7.97 -13.29
CA MET A 242 10.88 -6.84 -12.37
C MET A 242 12.12 -6.58 -11.52
N ARG A 243 12.49 -5.31 -11.34
CA ARG A 243 13.54 -4.85 -10.42
C ARG A 243 12.98 -3.99 -9.29
N ASP A 244 13.80 -3.86 -8.24
CA ASP A 244 13.51 -3.13 -7.01
C ASP A 244 12.15 -3.51 -6.42
N CYS A 245 11.97 -4.81 -6.22
CA CYS A 245 10.73 -5.40 -5.76
C CYS A 245 10.57 -5.25 -4.24
N VAL A 246 9.32 -5.00 -3.83
CA VAL A 246 8.91 -4.99 -2.42
C VAL A 246 7.66 -5.85 -2.27
N GLY A 247 7.74 -6.86 -1.40
CA GLY A 247 6.58 -7.70 -1.08
C GLY A 247 5.52 -6.90 -0.31
N VAL A 248 4.27 -6.98 -0.75
CA VAL A 248 3.14 -6.25 -0.16
C VAL A 248 2.13 -7.23 0.42
N ASP A 249 1.64 -6.92 1.62
CA ASP A 249 0.52 -7.64 2.22
C ASP A 249 -0.79 -7.23 1.52
N PRO A 250 -1.54 -8.16 0.90
CA PRO A 250 -2.82 -7.85 0.27
C PRO A 250 -3.83 -7.18 1.22
N VAL A 251 -3.76 -7.47 2.53
CA VAL A 251 -4.62 -6.82 3.53
C VAL A 251 -4.30 -5.33 3.65
N MET A 252 -3.05 -4.92 3.46
CA MET A 252 -2.67 -3.50 3.46
C MET A 252 -3.27 -2.76 2.27
N LEU A 253 -3.26 -3.37 1.07
CA LEU A 253 -3.93 -2.82 -0.11
C LEU A 253 -5.44 -2.72 0.12
N ALA A 254 -6.05 -3.75 0.69
CA ALA A 254 -7.47 -3.73 1.02
C ALA A 254 -7.80 -2.56 1.97
N ARG A 255 -7.04 -2.37 3.05
CA ARG A 255 -7.25 -1.26 4.01
C ARG A 255 -7.14 0.11 3.34
N ARG A 256 -6.23 0.27 2.39
CA ARG A 256 -6.09 1.50 1.61
C ARG A 256 -7.27 1.74 0.68
N ALA A 257 -7.86 0.68 0.11
CA ALA A 257 -9.12 0.79 -0.63
C ALA A 257 -10.24 1.33 0.28
N GLY A 258 -10.30 0.82 1.53
CA GLY A 258 -11.24 1.28 2.55
C GLY A 258 -11.10 2.76 2.94
N ALA A 259 -9.88 3.30 2.90
CA ALA A 259 -9.62 4.72 3.16
C ALA A 259 -10.09 5.63 2.00
N GLY A 260 -10.25 5.09 0.79
CA GLY A 260 -10.68 5.86 -0.39
C GLY A 260 -9.60 6.73 -1.02
N ASP A 261 -8.34 6.58 -0.61
CA ASP A 261 -7.23 7.46 -1.03
C ASP A 261 -6.62 7.09 -2.40
N CYS A 262 -7.09 6.01 -3.04
CA CYS A 262 -6.49 5.50 -4.27
C CYS A 262 -7.55 5.04 -5.28
N PRO A 263 -7.63 5.65 -6.48
CA PRO A 263 -8.63 5.28 -7.48
C PRO A 263 -8.39 3.91 -8.13
N MET A 264 -7.17 3.37 -8.05
CA MET A 264 -6.82 2.05 -8.60
C MET A 264 -7.29 0.90 -7.69
N LEU A 265 -7.68 1.22 -6.46
CA LEU A 265 -8.21 0.29 -5.47
C LEU A 265 -9.71 0.58 -5.32
N GLN A 266 -10.54 -0.29 -5.87
CA GLN A 266 -11.99 -0.10 -5.84
C GLN A 266 -12.62 -0.96 -4.75
N LEU A 267 -13.59 -0.39 -4.04
CA LEU A 267 -14.43 -1.16 -3.13
C LEU A 267 -15.29 -2.13 -3.96
N GLY A 268 -15.34 -3.38 -3.52
CA GLY A 268 -16.27 -4.36 -4.06
C GLY A 268 -17.68 -4.17 -3.48
N GLU A 269 -18.55 -5.13 -3.78
CA GLU A 269 -19.88 -5.17 -3.18
C GLU A 269 -19.81 -5.40 -1.67
N PHE A 270 -20.74 -4.77 -0.95
CA PHE A 270 -20.89 -4.99 0.48
C PHE A 270 -21.54 -6.34 0.74
N LEU A 271 -20.89 -7.14 1.59
CA LEU A 271 -21.32 -8.49 1.90
C LEU A 271 -22.57 -8.45 2.79
N PRO A 272 -23.55 -9.35 2.56
CA PRO A 272 -24.69 -9.53 3.47
C PRO A 272 -24.29 -10.28 4.75
N VAL A 273 -23.19 -11.05 4.70
CA VAL A 273 -22.66 -11.84 5.82
C VAL A 273 -21.15 -11.62 5.91
N PRO A 274 -20.61 -11.11 7.03
CA PRO A 274 -21.32 -10.61 8.21
C PRO A 274 -22.23 -9.41 7.90
N ALA A 275 -23.33 -9.27 8.64
CA ALA A 275 -24.34 -8.26 8.35
C ALA A 275 -23.81 -6.82 8.56
N PRO A 276 -24.15 -5.88 7.67
CA PRO A 276 -23.82 -4.47 7.84
C PRO A 276 -24.54 -3.91 9.07
N ARG A 277 -23.84 -3.08 9.85
CA ARG A 277 -24.33 -2.58 11.13
C ARG A 277 -23.89 -1.14 11.40
N TYR A 278 -24.72 -0.42 12.13
CA TYR A 278 -24.35 0.87 12.68
C TYR A 278 -23.74 0.67 14.07
N LEU A 279 -22.53 1.18 14.28
CA LEU A 279 -21.86 1.12 15.59
C LEU A 279 -22.10 2.42 16.34
N LYS A 280 -22.74 2.30 17.51
CA LYS A 280 -23.11 3.46 18.35
C LYS A 280 -21.89 4.17 18.91
N GLU A 281 -20.83 3.42 19.23
CA GLU A 281 -19.61 3.98 19.82
C GLU A 281 -18.82 4.84 18.82
N GLN A 282 -18.84 4.46 17.55
CA GLN A 282 -18.09 5.14 16.47
C GLN A 282 -18.95 6.12 15.66
N ASP A 283 -20.27 6.12 15.89
CA ASP A 283 -21.25 6.89 15.11
C ASP A 283 -21.10 6.66 13.59
N SER A 284 -20.88 5.40 13.20
CA SER A 284 -20.53 5.02 11.84
C SER A 284 -21.26 3.76 11.38
N VAL A 285 -21.48 3.67 10.08
CA VAL A 285 -22.00 2.46 9.44
C VAL A 285 -20.82 1.62 8.99
N MET A 286 -20.73 0.40 9.53
CA MET A 286 -19.70 -0.57 9.21
C MET A 286 -20.26 -1.68 8.33
N ALA A 287 -19.47 -2.10 7.35
CA ALA A 287 -19.80 -3.22 6.48
C ALA A 287 -18.53 -3.95 6.04
N PHE A 288 -18.68 -5.20 5.63
CA PHE A 288 -17.60 -5.98 5.04
C PHE A 288 -17.67 -5.88 3.52
N CYS A 289 -16.54 -5.73 2.86
CA CYS A 289 -16.44 -5.82 1.40
C CYS A 289 -15.10 -6.45 1.01
N SER A 290 -15.02 -6.97 -0.22
CA SER A 290 -13.78 -7.47 -0.82
C SER A 290 -13.35 -6.47 -1.90
N PRO A 291 -12.41 -5.55 -1.61
CA PRO A 291 -11.90 -4.62 -2.60
C PRO A 291 -11.20 -5.33 -3.75
N ALA A 292 -10.94 -4.62 -4.84
CA ALA A 292 -10.16 -5.13 -5.96
C ALA A 292 -9.11 -4.12 -6.41
N TYR A 293 -7.96 -4.64 -6.83
CA TYR A 293 -7.01 -3.86 -7.63
C TYR A 293 -7.49 -3.87 -9.08
N GLN A 294 -8.02 -2.72 -9.51
CA GLN A 294 -8.77 -2.58 -10.75
C GLN A 294 -7.96 -2.95 -12.01
N PRO A 295 -6.68 -2.57 -12.17
CA PRO A 295 -5.93 -2.84 -13.40
C PRO A 295 -5.77 -4.33 -13.74
N LEU A 296 -5.82 -5.21 -12.74
CA LEU A 296 -5.75 -6.66 -12.91
C LEU A 296 -7.06 -7.37 -12.57
N ALA A 297 -8.11 -6.64 -12.22
CA ALA A 297 -9.32 -7.17 -11.59
C ALA A 297 -9.03 -8.14 -10.42
N TYR A 298 -7.92 -7.93 -9.72
CA TYR A 298 -7.46 -8.84 -8.67
C TYR A 298 -8.23 -8.58 -7.37
N LYS A 299 -8.97 -9.59 -6.90
CA LYS A 299 -9.74 -9.52 -5.66
C LYS A 299 -8.80 -9.53 -4.46
N LEU A 300 -8.91 -8.51 -3.61
CA LEU A 300 -8.19 -8.37 -2.36
C LEU A 300 -8.97 -9.03 -1.21
N PRO A 301 -8.29 -9.32 -0.07
CA PRO A 301 -8.95 -9.88 1.09
C PRO A 301 -10.11 -9.03 1.59
N THR A 302 -11.13 -9.70 2.12
CA THR A 302 -12.28 -9.05 2.75
C THR A 302 -11.85 -8.29 3.99
N ILE A 303 -12.31 -7.05 4.11
CA ILE A 303 -12.06 -6.20 5.26
C ILE A 303 -13.34 -5.53 5.74
N GLU A 304 -13.36 -5.16 7.02
CA GLU A 304 -14.39 -4.30 7.59
C GLU A 304 -14.03 -2.84 7.34
N ILE A 305 -14.97 -2.07 6.80
CA ILE A 305 -14.78 -0.65 6.49
C ILE A 305 -15.96 0.19 6.99
N SER A 306 -15.66 1.45 7.30
CA SER A 306 -16.69 2.48 7.45
C SER A 306 -17.21 2.84 6.06
N VAL A 307 -18.51 2.70 5.84
CA VAL A 307 -19.11 2.92 4.53
C VAL A 307 -19.00 4.41 4.16
N PRO A 308 -18.40 4.76 3.01
CA PRO A 308 -18.26 6.14 2.58
C PRO A 308 -19.60 6.89 2.39
N SER A 309 -19.59 8.22 2.51
CA SER A 309 -20.79 9.09 2.41
C SER A 309 -21.33 9.25 0.99
N ASP A 310 -20.55 8.90 -0.02
CA ASP A 310 -20.94 8.83 -1.42
C ASP A 310 -21.66 7.53 -1.78
N VAL A 311 -21.79 6.58 -0.84
CA VAL A 311 -22.47 5.31 -1.10
C VAL A 311 -23.87 5.32 -0.47
N ILE A 312 -24.92 5.19 -1.30
CA ILE A 312 -26.31 5.14 -0.85
C ILE A 312 -26.59 4.02 0.18
N PHE A 313 -25.83 2.92 0.10
CA PHE A 313 -25.89 1.80 1.03
C PHE A 313 -25.70 2.22 2.50
N ARG A 314 -24.83 3.21 2.77
CA ARG A 314 -24.64 3.79 4.12
C ARG A 314 -25.98 4.21 4.72
N TYR A 315 -26.76 4.95 3.95
CA TYR A 315 -28.02 5.55 4.38
C TYR A 315 -29.14 4.53 4.54
N LYS A 316 -29.11 3.44 3.77
CA LYS A 316 -30.03 2.31 3.97
C LYS A 316 -29.77 1.62 5.31
N VAL A 317 -28.51 1.34 5.62
CA VAL A 317 -28.13 0.69 6.89
C VAL A 317 -28.38 1.62 8.07
N PHE A 318 -28.07 2.91 7.93
CA PHE A 318 -28.37 3.93 8.95
C PHE A 318 -29.88 4.06 9.19
N ALA A 319 -30.70 4.12 8.15
CA ALA A 319 -32.16 4.17 8.26
C ALA A 319 -32.74 2.94 8.96
N LYS A 320 -32.24 1.73 8.63
CA LYS A 320 -32.60 0.50 9.35
C LYS A 320 -32.28 0.65 10.84
N ALA A 321 -31.06 1.05 11.19
CA ALA A 321 -30.62 1.21 12.58
C ALA A 321 -31.43 2.29 13.33
N LEU A 322 -31.84 3.37 12.64
CA LEU A 322 -32.70 4.41 13.18
C LEU A 322 -34.09 3.88 13.53
N LEU A 323 -34.70 3.10 12.63
CA LEU A 323 -36.00 2.45 12.84
C LEU A 323 -35.95 1.36 13.92
N GLU A 324 -34.80 0.72 14.11
CA GLU A 324 -34.55 -0.24 15.20
C GLU A 324 -34.24 0.45 16.55
N GLY A 325 -34.17 1.78 16.58
CA GLY A 325 -33.85 2.57 17.77
C GLY A 325 -32.43 2.44 18.28
N GLN A 326 -31.52 2.05 17.39
CA GLN A 326 -30.09 1.98 17.70
C GLN A 326 -29.42 3.35 17.65
N VAL A 327 -29.90 4.26 16.78
CA VAL A 327 -29.29 5.59 16.58
C VAL A 327 -29.72 6.58 17.65
N VAL A 328 -31.02 6.69 17.94
CA VAL A 328 -31.57 7.65 18.91
C VAL A 328 -32.40 6.88 19.94
N PRO A 329 -32.07 6.97 21.24
CA PRO A 329 -32.88 6.33 22.28
C PRO A 329 -34.29 6.95 22.30
N GLY A 330 -35.32 6.11 22.40
CA GLY A 330 -36.72 6.54 22.44
C GLY A 330 -37.40 6.71 21.07
N LEU A 331 -36.67 6.50 19.97
CA LEU A 331 -37.24 6.42 18.62
C LEU A 331 -36.98 5.00 18.07
N PRO A 332 -37.99 4.21 17.69
CA PRO A 332 -39.42 4.48 17.84
C PRO A 332 -39.85 4.50 19.32
N PRO A 333 -41.00 5.11 19.65
CA PRO A 333 -41.51 5.17 21.03
C PRO A 333 -41.59 3.78 21.67
N THR A 334 -41.31 3.70 22.97
CA THR A 334 -41.32 2.42 23.70
C THR A 334 -42.68 1.72 23.52
N GLY A 335 -42.66 0.52 22.94
CA GLY A 335 -43.87 -0.29 22.67
C GLY A 335 -44.53 -0.04 21.31
N ALA A 336 -44.01 0.86 20.48
CA ALA A 336 -44.53 1.07 19.13
C ALA A 336 -44.32 -0.17 18.24
N ARG A 337 -45.40 -0.65 17.61
CA ARG A 337 -45.35 -1.70 16.59
C ARG A 337 -45.21 -1.06 15.22
N LEU A 338 -44.06 -1.22 14.59
CA LEU A 338 -43.85 -0.74 13.23
C LEU A 338 -44.73 -1.53 12.25
N LEU A 339 -45.25 -0.84 11.23
CA LEU A 339 -46.07 -1.43 10.16
C LEU A 339 -45.32 -2.44 9.29
N ALA A 340 -43.98 -2.40 9.30
CA ALA A 340 -43.10 -3.33 8.60
C ALA A 340 -41.80 -3.53 9.38
N GLN A 341 -41.14 -4.66 9.15
CA GLN A 341 -39.82 -4.92 9.75
C GLN A 341 -38.76 -3.97 9.14
N PRO A 342 -37.91 -3.30 9.94
CA PRO A 342 -36.86 -2.41 9.46
C PRO A 342 -35.90 -3.03 8.44
N SER A 343 -35.72 -4.35 8.46
CA SER A 343 -34.89 -5.10 7.49
C SER A 343 -35.31 -4.85 6.03
N ILE A 344 -36.59 -4.54 5.77
CA ILE A 344 -37.10 -4.25 4.42
C ILE A 344 -36.39 -3.06 3.75
N VAL A 345 -35.78 -2.15 4.53
CA VAL A 345 -35.00 -1.01 4.02
C VAL A 345 -33.82 -1.47 3.15
N LEU A 346 -33.22 -2.61 3.47
CA LEU A 346 -32.06 -3.13 2.74
C LEU A 346 -32.46 -3.81 1.42
N HIS A 347 -33.66 -4.42 1.38
CA HIS A 347 -34.07 -5.32 0.30
C HIS A 347 -35.12 -4.73 -0.65
N ALA A 348 -35.90 -3.73 -0.23
CA ALA A 348 -36.97 -3.13 -1.05
C ALA A 348 -36.81 -1.60 -1.20
N PRO A 349 -35.79 -1.13 -1.96
CA PRO A 349 -35.49 0.30 -2.10
C PRO A 349 -36.57 1.10 -2.84
N THR A 350 -37.47 0.43 -3.56
CA THR A 350 -38.60 1.05 -4.28
C THR A 350 -39.83 1.24 -3.41
N ASN A 351 -39.86 0.69 -2.20
CA ASN A 351 -40.99 0.84 -1.31
C ASN A 351 -41.15 2.32 -0.88
N PRO A 352 -42.34 2.93 -1.01
CA PRO A 352 -42.54 4.34 -0.70
C PRO A 352 -42.23 4.70 0.76
N ARG A 353 -42.37 3.75 1.70
CA ARG A 353 -41.97 3.94 3.11
C ARG A 353 -40.45 4.03 3.27
N VAL A 354 -39.73 3.21 2.50
CA VAL A 354 -38.26 3.18 2.50
C VAL A 354 -37.72 4.44 1.84
N GLN A 355 -38.25 4.81 0.67
CA GLN A 355 -37.83 6.02 -0.04
C GLN A 355 -38.09 7.31 0.77
N ALA A 356 -39.19 7.36 1.51
CA ALA A 356 -39.52 8.52 2.35
C ALA A 356 -38.51 8.75 3.50
N VAL A 357 -37.76 7.72 3.91
CA VAL A 357 -36.71 7.83 4.94
C VAL A 357 -35.33 7.92 4.31
N VAL A 358 -34.98 7.01 3.40
CA VAL A 358 -33.64 6.92 2.79
C VAL A 358 -33.39 8.09 1.84
N GLY A 359 -34.40 8.56 1.11
CA GLY A 359 -34.27 9.66 0.14
C GLY A 359 -33.78 10.96 0.80
N PRO A 360 -34.46 11.48 1.84
CA PRO A 360 -34.01 12.65 2.57
C PRO A 360 -32.63 12.48 3.21
N LEU A 361 -32.34 11.31 3.81
CA LEU A 361 -31.01 11.00 4.39
C LEU A 361 -29.89 11.08 3.34
N TRP A 362 -30.12 10.50 2.15
CA TRP A 362 -29.18 10.53 1.04
C TRP A 362 -28.98 11.95 0.48
N ALA A 363 -30.08 12.70 0.33
CA ALA A 363 -30.04 14.06 -0.23
C ALA A 363 -29.29 15.05 0.68
N THR A 364 -29.46 14.94 2.00
CA THR A 364 -28.78 15.80 2.98
C THR A 364 -27.49 15.21 3.51
N LYS A 365 -27.10 14.02 3.03
CA LYS A 365 -25.91 13.28 3.46
C LYS A 365 -25.85 12.98 4.96
N VAL A 366 -27.00 12.86 5.62
CA VAL A 366 -27.12 12.49 7.03
C VAL A 366 -27.03 10.97 7.19
N GLY A 367 -25.88 10.48 7.63
CA GLY A 367 -25.58 9.06 7.83
C GLY A 367 -24.89 8.76 9.16
N SER A 368 -24.96 9.69 10.13
CA SER A 368 -24.53 9.53 11.52
C SER A 368 -25.54 10.21 12.46
N ARG A 369 -25.54 9.81 13.74
CA ARG A 369 -26.34 10.42 14.81
C ARG A 369 -25.96 11.90 14.98
N ALA A 370 -24.68 12.23 14.96
CA ALA A 370 -24.23 13.62 15.06
C ALA A 370 -24.79 14.48 13.92
N GLU A 371 -24.69 14.00 12.67
CA GLU A 371 -25.24 14.67 11.49
C GLU A 371 -26.77 14.83 11.58
N LEU A 372 -27.45 13.81 12.11
CA LEU A 372 -28.90 13.82 12.30
C LEU A 372 -29.34 14.87 13.33
N LEU A 373 -28.67 14.93 14.48
CA LEU A 373 -28.95 15.91 15.53
C LEU A 373 -28.69 17.34 15.04
N GLN A 374 -27.60 17.55 14.30
CA GLN A 374 -27.29 18.85 13.68
C GLN A 374 -28.39 19.25 12.69
N ARG A 375 -28.87 18.31 11.87
CA ARG A 375 -29.95 18.57 10.92
C ARG A 375 -31.28 18.89 11.61
N TRP A 376 -31.59 18.21 12.71
CA TRP A 376 -32.79 18.49 13.53
C TRP A 376 -32.75 19.82 14.27
N ALA A 377 -31.56 20.31 14.63
CA ALA A 377 -31.42 21.65 15.18
C ALA A 377 -31.84 22.73 14.17
N ALA A 378 -31.56 22.52 12.88
CA ALA A 378 -31.97 23.42 11.79
C ALA A 378 -33.44 23.21 11.35
N ASP A 379 -33.90 21.95 11.30
CA ASP A 379 -35.27 21.59 10.89
C ASP A 379 -35.79 20.44 11.75
N ARG A 380 -36.63 20.79 12.72
CA ARG A 380 -37.23 19.82 13.64
C ARG A 380 -38.18 18.84 12.97
N ARG A 381 -38.61 19.10 11.73
CA ARG A 381 -39.51 18.24 10.95
C ARG A 381 -38.77 17.31 10.00
N PHE A 382 -37.45 17.40 9.92
CA PHE A 382 -36.65 16.51 9.08
C PHE A 382 -36.92 15.04 9.45
N LEU A 383 -37.28 14.22 8.44
CA LEU A 383 -37.72 12.82 8.54
C LEU A 383 -39.07 12.55 9.23
N LEU A 384 -39.80 13.55 9.70
CA LEU A 384 -41.07 13.33 10.41
C LEU A 384 -42.09 12.58 9.53
N GLU A 385 -42.33 13.06 8.31
CA GLU A 385 -43.25 12.41 7.37
C GLU A 385 -42.78 10.99 6.99
N GLY A 386 -41.46 10.82 6.86
CA GLY A 386 -40.85 9.52 6.57
C GLY A 386 -41.09 8.53 7.68
N LEU A 387 -40.83 8.92 8.93
CA LEU A 387 -40.99 8.08 10.12
C LEU A 387 -42.46 7.77 10.43
N LEU A 388 -43.37 8.73 10.25
CA LEU A 388 -44.81 8.52 10.46
C LEU A 388 -45.38 7.42 9.57
N LYS A 389 -44.85 7.23 8.34
CA LYS A 389 -45.28 6.14 7.44
C LYS A 389 -44.94 4.73 7.95
N TRP A 390 -44.13 4.61 9.00
CA TRP A 390 -43.78 3.34 9.64
C TRP A 390 -44.59 3.06 10.91
N LEU A 391 -45.32 4.04 11.43
CA LEU A 391 -46.17 3.91 12.61
C LEU A 391 -47.64 3.69 12.17
N PRO A 392 -48.45 3.02 13.00
CA PRO A 392 -49.85 2.73 12.70
C PRO A 392 -50.74 3.96 12.68
#